data_AF-F3KH85-F1
#
_entry.id   AF-F3KH85-F1
#
_cell.length_a   1.000
_cell.length_b   1.000
_cell.length_c   1.000
_cell.angle_alpha   90.00
_cell.angle_beta   90.00
_cell.angle_gamma   90.00
#
_symmetry.space_group_name_H-M   'P 1'
#
loop_
_entity.id
_entity.type
_entity.pdbx_description
1 polymer ?
#
loop_
_entity_poly.entity_id
_entity_poly.type
_entity_poly.pdbx_seq_one_letter_code
_entity_poly.pdbx_strand_id
1 'polypeptide(L)'
;MESVIAQYLCEQAESFSQCGDEAAARLALRNALSHDSDCIRAHLLLAKIDIQAKKYKDAIKSLKQVKKKDDAYLAESLPILQTCYQQLGQEKQFYEYLLECLNDGSLISSGFNASQAMRKESTKPEQLSQRIRDEAHQAPSLHGLRYLIDCQMYDAEGSSIHYLQSLREFVDQLIAVHPAYRCKQCGYQGKHLAWLCPSCQQWGTIRPSHTIE
;
A
#
# COMPACT_ATOMS: atom_id res chain seq x y z
N MET A 1 1.33 21.43 15.51
CA MET A 1 0.92 22.51 14.59
C MET A 1 1.53 22.29 13.20
N GLU A 2 2.82 21.94 13.12
CA GLU A 2 3.53 21.71 11.84
C GLU A 2 2.90 20.62 10.96
N SER A 3 2.44 19.49 11.53
CA SER A 3 1.74 18.45 10.77
C SER A 3 0.44 18.93 10.10
N VAL A 4 -0.29 19.85 10.73
CA VAL A 4 -1.50 20.45 10.13
C VAL A 4 -1.13 21.40 8.99
N ILE A 5 -0.04 22.17 9.13
CA ILE A 5 0.47 23.03 8.06
C ILE A 5 0.87 22.18 6.84
N ALA A 6 1.55 21.06 7.06
CA ALA A 6 1.91 20.14 5.99
C ALA A 6 0.68 19.61 5.22
N GLN A 7 -0.42 19.34 5.93
CA GLN A 7 -1.66 18.87 5.32
C GLN A 7 -2.35 19.96 4.49
N TYR A 8 -2.38 21.21 4.98
CA TYR A 8 -2.88 22.34 4.17
C TYR A 8 -2.02 22.61 2.93
N LEU A 9 -0.70 22.45 3.03
CA LEU A 9 0.18 22.54 1.88
C LEU A 9 -0.05 21.40 0.88
N CYS A 10 -0.45 20.21 1.35
CA CYS A 10 -0.90 19.12 0.46
C CYS A 10 -2.20 19.46 -0.26
N GLU A 11 -3.19 20.06 0.42
CA GLU A 11 -4.42 20.56 -0.23
C GLU A 11 -4.10 21.60 -1.31
N GLN A 12 -3.19 22.53 -0.99
CA GLN A 12 -2.74 23.55 -1.94
C GLN A 12 -2.06 22.91 -3.15
N ALA A 13 -1.21 21.90 -2.93
CA ALA A 13 -0.55 21.18 -4.00
C ALA A 13 -1.54 20.49 -4.95
N GLU A 14 -2.59 19.86 -4.42
CA GLU A 14 -3.62 19.23 -5.24
C GLU A 14 -4.41 20.26 -6.06
N SER A 15 -4.72 21.43 -5.49
CA SER A 15 -5.32 22.53 -6.23
C SER A 15 -4.43 23.02 -7.37
N PHE A 16 -3.12 23.19 -7.14
CA PHE A 16 -2.17 23.53 -8.20
C PHE A 16 -2.11 22.46 -9.29
N SER A 17 -2.09 21.17 -8.93
CA SER A 17 -2.12 20.07 -9.89
C SER A 17 -3.42 20.05 -10.72
N GLN A 18 -4.56 20.39 -10.14
CA GLN A 18 -5.83 20.51 -10.88
C GLN A 18 -5.81 21.65 -11.92
N CYS A 19 -5.09 22.73 -11.62
CA CYS A 19 -4.85 23.85 -12.53
C CYS A 19 -3.73 23.58 -13.56
N GLY A 20 -3.07 22.42 -13.50
CA GLY A 20 -1.95 22.06 -14.37
C GLY A 20 -0.60 22.67 -13.96
N ASP A 21 -0.50 23.33 -12.80
CA ASP A 21 0.74 23.92 -12.30
C ASP A 21 1.51 22.90 -11.43
N GLU A 22 2.15 21.94 -12.10
CA GLU A 22 2.96 20.91 -11.43
C GLU A 22 4.16 21.47 -10.67
N ALA A 23 4.69 22.62 -11.10
CA ALA A 23 5.85 23.26 -10.45
C ALA A 23 5.46 23.84 -9.09
N ALA A 24 4.36 24.58 -9.03
CA ALA A 24 3.82 25.10 -7.78
C ALA A 24 3.37 23.96 -6.86
N ALA A 25 2.72 22.92 -7.40
CA ALA A 25 2.33 21.74 -6.65
C ALA A 25 3.53 21.07 -5.98
N ARG A 26 4.61 20.83 -6.74
CA ARG A 26 5.85 20.23 -6.22
C ARG A 26 6.53 21.09 -5.15
N LEU A 27 6.52 22.42 -5.32
CA LEU A 27 7.06 23.34 -4.32
C LEU A 27 6.26 23.27 -3.01
N ALA A 28 4.93 23.29 -3.10
CA ALA A 28 4.04 23.17 -1.94
C ALA A 28 4.28 21.85 -1.18
N LEU A 29 4.44 20.72 -1.88
CA LEU A 29 4.75 19.43 -1.25
C LEU A 29 6.13 19.40 -0.58
N ARG A 30 7.15 20.03 -1.17
CA ARG A 30 8.46 20.15 -0.52
C ARG A 30 8.38 20.99 0.75
N ASN A 31 7.62 22.07 0.73
CA ASN A 31 7.36 22.87 1.92
C ASN A 31 6.60 22.05 2.97
N ALA A 32 5.61 21.25 2.55
CA ALA A 32 4.90 20.34 3.45
C ALA A 32 5.87 19.39 4.16
N LEU A 33 6.79 18.78 3.42
CA LEU A 33 7.82 17.88 3.96
C LEU A 33 8.87 18.59 4.82
N SER A 34 9.09 19.89 4.64
CA SER A 34 9.94 20.67 5.55
C SER A 34 9.29 20.95 6.91
N HIS A 35 7.95 21.02 6.95
CA HIS A 35 7.19 21.14 8.20
C HIS A 35 6.94 19.78 8.85
N ASP A 36 6.67 18.76 8.06
CA ASP A 36 6.43 17.39 8.54
C ASP A 36 7.05 16.39 7.58
N SER A 37 8.27 15.95 7.90
CA SER A 37 9.00 14.99 7.07
C SER A 37 8.35 13.60 7.01
N ASP A 38 7.42 13.33 7.94
CA ASP A 38 6.69 12.07 8.09
C ASP A 38 5.32 12.13 7.42
N CYS A 39 4.98 13.24 6.76
CA CYS A 39 3.71 13.42 6.06
C CYS A 39 3.55 12.43 4.89
N ILE A 40 2.87 11.31 5.15
CA ILE A 40 2.60 10.24 4.16
C ILE A 40 1.91 10.78 2.92
N ARG A 41 0.89 11.65 3.11
CA ARG A 41 0.16 12.29 2.01
C ARG A 41 1.11 13.02 1.05
N ALA A 42 2.06 13.77 1.60
CA ALA A 42 3.00 14.54 0.79
C ALA A 42 3.89 13.61 -0.06
N HIS A 43 4.36 12.50 0.49
CA HIS A 43 5.14 11.50 -0.25
C HIS A 43 4.33 10.84 -1.38
N LEU A 44 3.07 10.47 -1.12
CA LEU A 44 2.16 9.89 -2.12
C LEU A 44 1.84 10.88 -3.26
N LEU A 45 1.54 12.14 -2.92
CA LEU A 45 1.27 13.19 -3.91
C LEU A 45 2.52 13.53 -4.73
N LEU A 46 3.70 13.58 -4.10
CA LEU A 46 4.94 13.87 -4.81
C LEU A 46 5.26 12.76 -5.82
N ALA A 47 5.04 11.50 -5.43
CA ALA A 47 5.18 10.37 -6.33
C ALA A 47 4.22 10.46 -7.53
N LYS A 48 2.98 10.89 -7.32
CA LYS A 48 2.00 11.09 -8.42
C LYS A 48 2.49 12.14 -9.43
N ILE A 49 3.01 13.28 -8.96
CA ILE A 49 3.58 14.32 -9.83
C ILE A 49 4.82 13.78 -10.56
N ASP A 50 5.69 13.04 -9.89
CA ASP A 50 6.87 12.45 -10.52
C ASP A 50 6.51 11.41 -11.58
N ILE A 51 5.45 10.62 -11.38
CA ILE A 51 4.93 9.68 -12.38
C ILE A 51 4.40 10.40 -13.62
N GLN A 52 3.62 11.47 -13.44
CA GLN A 52 3.13 12.30 -14.54
C GLN A 52 4.29 12.86 -15.38
N ALA A 53 5.36 13.28 -14.71
CA ALA A 53 6.60 13.73 -15.34
C ALA A 53 7.51 12.58 -15.86
N LYS A 54 7.07 11.32 -15.81
CA LYS A 54 7.84 10.10 -16.15
C LYS A 54 9.14 9.92 -15.36
N LYS A 55 9.26 10.56 -14.19
CA LYS A 55 10.38 10.48 -13.26
C LYS A 55 10.18 9.31 -12.28
N TYR A 56 10.02 8.10 -12.80
CA TYR A 56 9.70 6.91 -11.99
C TYR A 56 10.71 6.61 -10.89
N LYS A 57 12.00 6.91 -11.10
CA LYS A 57 13.05 6.73 -10.06
C LYS A 57 12.82 7.62 -8.84
N ASP A 58 12.34 8.85 -9.05
CA ASP A 58 12.07 9.78 -7.95
C ASP A 58 10.74 9.43 -7.27
N ALA A 59 9.75 8.99 -8.04
CA ALA A 59 8.51 8.43 -7.49
C ALA A 59 8.78 7.23 -6.57
N ILE A 60 9.64 6.29 -6.98
CA ILE A 60 10.04 5.13 -6.16
C ILE A 60 10.68 5.58 -4.84
N LYS A 61 11.54 6.61 -4.85
CA LYS A 61 12.16 7.12 -3.61
C LYS A 61 11.11 7.64 -2.65
N SER A 62 10.15 8.43 -3.12
CA SER A 62 9.06 8.99 -2.31
C SER A 62 8.14 7.88 -1.79
N LEU A 63 7.75 6.93 -2.64
CA LEU A 63 6.90 5.80 -2.26
C LEU A 63 7.56 4.91 -1.20
N LYS A 64 8.87 4.64 -1.32
CA LYS A 64 9.61 3.88 -0.29
C LYS A 64 9.69 4.59 1.06
N GLN A 65 9.49 5.93 1.12
CA GLN A 65 9.38 6.62 2.41
C GLN A 65 8.08 6.26 3.13
N VAL A 66 6.99 5.98 2.42
CA VAL A 66 5.69 5.64 3.03
C VAL A 66 5.86 4.52 4.05
N LYS A 67 6.42 3.39 3.63
CA LYS A 67 6.73 2.25 4.53
C LYS A 67 7.62 2.64 5.72
N LYS A 68 8.64 3.48 5.49
CA LYS A 68 9.61 3.87 6.53
C LYS A 68 8.97 4.76 7.60
N LYS A 69 7.98 5.56 7.21
CA LYS A 69 7.31 6.51 8.09
C LYS A 69 6.12 5.86 8.79
N ASP A 70 5.33 5.08 8.07
CA ASP A 70 4.17 4.37 8.59
C ASP A 70 3.82 3.18 7.67
N ASP A 71 4.13 1.97 8.15
CA ASP A 71 3.95 0.70 7.43
C ASP A 71 2.48 0.36 7.16
N ALA A 72 1.54 0.90 7.92
CA ALA A 72 0.11 0.67 7.68
C ALA A 72 -0.33 1.19 6.30
N TYR A 73 0.36 2.20 5.76
CA TYR A 73 0.08 2.73 4.41
C TYR A 73 0.85 2.01 3.30
N LEU A 74 1.56 0.91 3.60
CA LEU A 74 2.30 0.15 2.59
C LEU A 74 1.41 -0.25 1.40
N ALA A 75 0.16 -0.65 1.69
CA ALA A 75 -0.86 -1.01 0.70
C ALA A 75 -1.16 0.11 -0.31
N GLU A 76 -1.07 1.37 0.10
CA GLU A 76 -1.29 2.54 -0.76
C GLU A 76 -0.11 2.78 -1.72
N SER A 77 1.09 2.36 -1.33
CA SER A 77 2.32 2.61 -2.09
C SER A 77 2.70 1.46 -3.02
N LEU A 78 2.40 0.20 -2.66
CA LEU A 78 2.84 -0.99 -3.41
C LEU A 78 2.29 -1.07 -4.85
N PRO A 79 1.00 -0.80 -5.14
CA PRO A 79 0.49 -0.79 -6.51
C PRO A 79 1.18 0.26 -7.39
N ILE A 80 1.49 1.42 -6.79
CA ILE A 80 2.17 2.52 -7.48
C ILE A 80 3.64 2.16 -7.72
N LEU A 81 4.31 1.55 -6.73
CA LEU A 81 5.67 1.04 -6.87
C LEU A 81 5.77 -0.01 -7.97
N GLN A 82 4.84 -0.97 -8.01
CA GLN A 82 4.78 -2.00 -9.05
C GLN A 82 4.74 -1.35 -10.44
N THR A 83 3.86 -0.36 -10.63
CA THR A 83 3.75 0.38 -11.89
C THR A 83 5.06 1.08 -12.24
N CYS A 84 5.69 1.78 -11.29
CA CYS A 84 6.96 2.47 -11.53
C CYS A 84 8.08 1.50 -11.92
N TYR A 85 8.19 0.36 -11.25
CA TYR A 85 9.20 -0.66 -11.55
C TYR A 85 8.96 -1.31 -12.91
N GLN A 86 7.70 -1.58 -13.28
CA GLN A 86 7.34 -2.08 -14.62
C GLN A 86 7.73 -1.09 -15.72
N GLN A 87 7.45 0.20 -15.54
CA GLN A 87 7.83 1.25 -16.50
C GLN A 87 9.35 1.39 -16.68
N LEU A 88 10.14 0.99 -15.69
CA LEU A 88 11.60 0.98 -15.76
C LEU A 88 12.19 -0.37 -16.22
N GLY A 89 11.36 -1.41 -16.40
CA GLY A 89 11.84 -2.77 -16.66
C GLY A 89 12.61 -3.38 -15.49
N GLN A 90 12.32 -2.94 -14.27
CA GLN A 90 13.04 -3.28 -13.04
C GLN A 90 12.23 -4.22 -12.12
N GLU A 91 11.53 -5.19 -12.71
CA GLU A 91 10.66 -6.13 -11.97
C GLU A 91 11.41 -6.91 -10.88
N LYS A 92 12.66 -7.31 -11.16
CA LYS A 92 13.53 -7.98 -10.17
C LYS A 92 13.78 -7.12 -8.92
N GLN A 93 13.93 -5.80 -9.07
CA GLN A 93 14.12 -4.90 -7.92
C GLN A 93 12.82 -4.72 -7.13
N PHE A 94 11.68 -4.78 -7.79
CA PHE A 94 10.39 -4.82 -7.11
C PHE A 94 10.24 -6.11 -6.30
N TYR A 95 10.61 -7.25 -6.88
CA TYR A 95 10.63 -8.54 -6.18
C TYR A 95 11.54 -8.52 -4.95
N GLU A 96 12.76 -7.98 -5.06
CA GLU A 96 13.67 -7.81 -3.92
C GLU A 96 13.03 -6.95 -2.81
N TYR A 97 12.36 -5.86 -3.18
CA TYR A 97 11.63 -5.03 -2.22
C TYR A 97 10.43 -5.75 -1.58
N LEU A 98 9.70 -6.57 -2.33
CA LEU A 98 8.62 -7.40 -1.79
C LEU A 98 9.15 -8.45 -0.82
N LEU A 99 10.32 -9.05 -1.09
CA LEU A 99 10.98 -9.96 -0.15
C LEU A 99 11.39 -9.24 1.14
N GLU A 100 11.91 -8.00 1.05
CA GLU A 100 12.18 -7.19 2.25
C GLU A 100 10.91 -6.98 3.08
N CYS A 101 9.79 -6.63 2.44
CA CYS A 101 8.49 -6.45 3.11
C CYS A 101 7.88 -7.75 3.64
N LEU A 102 8.17 -8.89 3.00
CA LEU A 102 7.74 -10.20 3.51
C LEU A 102 8.54 -10.56 4.77
N ASN A 103 9.85 -10.28 4.79
CA ASN A 103 10.74 -10.65 5.90
C ASN A 103 10.45 -9.92 7.20
N ASP A 104 9.83 -8.74 7.13
CA ASP A 104 9.42 -7.96 8.30
C ASP A 104 7.91 -8.00 8.57
N GLY A 105 7.17 -8.87 7.85
CA GLY A 105 5.73 -9.08 8.02
C GLY A 105 4.83 -7.97 7.47
N SER A 106 5.39 -6.86 7.00
CA SER A 106 4.62 -5.74 6.48
C SER A 106 3.85 -6.09 5.20
N LEU A 107 4.35 -7.02 4.38
CA LEU A 107 3.69 -7.41 3.14
C LEU A 107 2.34 -8.09 3.40
N ILE A 108 2.31 -9.10 4.27
CA ILE A 108 1.09 -9.86 4.57
C ILE A 108 0.07 -8.97 5.28
N SER A 109 0.52 -8.19 6.27
CA SER A 109 -0.34 -7.25 7.00
C SER A 109 -0.92 -6.15 6.11
N SER A 110 -0.17 -5.66 5.12
CA SER A 110 -0.67 -4.63 4.17
C SER A 110 -1.84 -5.11 3.32
N GLY A 111 -2.00 -6.42 3.15
CA GLY A 111 -3.03 -7.01 2.29
C GLY A 111 -2.84 -6.80 0.78
N PHE A 112 -1.69 -6.28 0.36
CA PHE A 112 -1.32 -6.22 -1.05
C PHE A 112 -1.08 -7.63 -1.61
N ASN A 113 -1.76 -7.97 -2.71
CA ASN A 113 -1.58 -9.26 -3.37
C ASN A 113 -0.33 -9.24 -4.28
N ALA A 114 0.79 -9.65 -3.71
CA ALA A 114 2.06 -9.79 -4.43
C ALA A 114 2.29 -11.19 -5.03
N SER A 115 1.35 -12.14 -4.89
CA SER A 115 1.57 -13.57 -5.23
C SER A 115 2.11 -13.77 -6.64
N GLN A 116 1.52 -13.11 -7.64
CA GLN A 116 1.94 -13.18 -9.04
C GLN A 116 3.35 -12.62 -9.24
N ALA A 117 3.62 -11.41 -8.72
CA ALA A 117 4.92 -10.75 -8.86
C ALA A 117 6.05 -11.55 -8.18
N MET A 118 5.77 -12.11 -7.00
CA MET A 118 6.75 -12.89 -6.26
C MET A 118 7.04 -14.24 -6.90
N ARG A 119 6.02 -14.94 -7.42
CA ARG A 119 6.25 -16.21 -8.12
C ARG A 119 6.99 -16.03 -9.44
N LYS A 120 6.63 -15.01 -10.23
CA LYS A 120 7.26 -14.75 -11.55
C LYS A 120 8.79 -14.63 -11.47
N GLU A 121 9.29 -13.93 -10.46
CA GLU A 121 10.71 -13.64 -10.28
C GLU A 121 11.43 -14.61 -9.32
N SER A 122 10.69 -15.50 -8.65
CA SER A 122 11.25 -16.40 -7.64
C SER A 122 12.05 -17.55 -8.27
N THR A 123 13.32 -17.64 -7.89
CA THR A 123 14.19 -18.78 -8.23
C THR A 123 13.97 -20.01 -7.34
N LYS A 124 13.27 -19.86 -6.21
CA LYS A 124 13.02 -20.92 -5.20
C LYS A 124 11.56 -20.88 -4.71
N PRO A 125 10.59 -21.27 -5.55
CA PRO A 125 9.16 -21.11 -5.26
C PRO A 125 8.70 -21.84 -4.00
N GLU A 126 9.31 -22.99 -3.67
CA GLU A 126 9.00 -23.74 -2.45
C GLU A 126 9.41 -22.97 -1.18
N GLN A 127 10.60 -22.37 -1.17
CA GLN A 127 11.08 -21.58 -0.03
C GLN A 127 10.23 -20.33 0.16
N LEU A 128 9.87 -19.66 -0.93
CA LEU A 128 8.96 -18.52 -0.90
C LEU A 128 7.61 -18.93 -0.28
N SER A 129 7.02 -20.03 -0.77
CA SER A 129 5.74 -20.54 -0.28
C SER A 129 5.78 -20.90 1.21
N GLN A 130 6.88 -21.48 1.68
CA GLN A 130 7.07 -21.76 3.11
C GLN A 130 7.10 -20.48 3.94
N ARG A 131 7.85 -19.47 3.49
CA ARG A 131 7.95 -18.18 4.21
C ARG A 131 6.62 -17.46 4.29
N ILE A 132 5.84 -17.47 3.21
CA ILE A 132 4.48 -16.91 3.20
C ILE A 132 3.59 -17.62 4.21
N ARG A 133 3.66 -18.96 4.30
CA ARG A 133 2.92 -19.73 5.30
C ARG A 133 3.35 -19.36 6.72
N ASP A 134 4.64 -19.32 6.97
CA ASP A 134 5.18 -18.99 8.29
C ASP A 134 4.71 -17.60 8.73
N GLU A 135 4.75 -16.62 7.83
CA GLU A 135 4.30 -15.25 8.11
C GLU A 135 2.78 -15.16 8.33
N ALA A 136 1.99 -15.81 7.48
CA ALA A 136 0.53 -15.85 7.63
C ALA A 136 0.10 -16.56 8.93
N HIS A 137 0.88 -17.52 9.42
CA HIS A 137 0.68 -18.14 10.73
C HIS A 137 1.04 -17.23 11.90
N GLN A 138 2.08 -16.40 11.76
CA GLN A 138 2.47 -15.44 12.79
C GLN A 138 1.46 -14.30 12.95
N ALA A 139 0.88 -13.84 11.84
CA ALA A 139 -0.13 -12.77 11.82
C ALA A 139 -1.38 -13.18 11.02
N PRO A 140 -2.27 -14.01 11.59
CA PRO A 140 -3.48 -14.46 10.90
C PRO A 140 -4.38 -13.27 10.51
N SER A 141 -4.75 -13.21 9.24
CA SER A 141 -5.64 -12.19 8.70
C SER A 141 -6.39 -12.70 7.46
N LEU A 142 -7.53 -12.09 7.11
CA LEU A 142 -8.25 -12.42 5.87
C LEU A 142 -7.37 -12.22 4.64
N HIS A 143 -6.54 -11.19 4.66
CA HIS A 143 -5.60 -10.91 3.58
C HIS A 143 -4.51 -11.99 3.48
N GLY A 144 -3.96 -12.44 4.61
CA GLY A 144 -3.01 -13.56 4.64
C GLY A 144 -3.65 -14.86 4.13
N LEU A 145 -4.90 -15.15 4.52
CA LEU A 145 -5.65 -16.30 4.02
C LEU A 145 -5.88 -16.21 2.51
N ARG A 146 -6.32 -15.06 2.01
CA ARG A 146 -6.48 -14.80 0.57
C ARG A 146 -5.17 -15.03 -0.19
N TYR A 147 -4.07 -14.51 0.33
CA TYR A 147 -2.74 -14.67 -0.27
C TYR A 147 -2.35 -16.16 -0.33
N LEU A 148 -2.59 -16.93 0.74
CA LEU A 148 -2.32 -18.37 0.76
C LEU A 148 -3.15 -19.13 -0.28
N ILE A 149 -4.42 -18.78 -0.44
CA ILE A 149 -5.30 -19.36 -1.47
C ILE A 149 -4.75 -19.03 -2.86
N ASP A 150 -4.40 -17.77 -3.13
CA ASP A 150 -3.82 -17.35 -4.41
C ASP A 150 -2.52 -18.11 -4.72
N CYS A 151 -1.68 -18.37 -3.71
CA CYS A 151 -0.49 -19.20 -3.85
C CYS A 151 -0.85 -20.65 -4.21
N GLN A 152 -1.83 -21.26 -3.55
CA GLN A 152 -2.23 -22.66 -3.81
C GLN A 152 -2.90 -22.83 -5.18
N MET A 153 -3.68 -21.84 -5.62
CA MET A 153 -4.37 -21.88 -6.91
C MET A 153 -3.42 -22.02 -8.10
N TYR A 154 -2.18 -21.54 -7.98
CA TYR A 154 -1.19 -21.62 -9.05
C TYR A 154 -0.72 -23.06 -9.32
N ASP A 155 -0.64 -23.88 -8.26
CA ASP A 155 -0.17 -25.26 -8.32
C ASP A 155 -1.35 -26.26 -8.38
N ALA A 156 -2.60 -25.77 -8.40
CA ALA A 156 -3.81 -26.58 -8.37
C ALA A 156 -4.31 -26.97 -9.78
N GLU A 157 -4.70 -28.23 -9.94
CA GLU A 157 -5.28 -28.76 -11.17
C GLU A 157 -6.67 -29.38 -10.93
N GLY A 158 -7.48 -29.48 -11.99
CA GLY A 158 -8.77 -30.19 -11.95
C GLY A 158 -9.79 -29.56 -11.00
N SER A 159 -10.55 -30.39 -10.29
CA SER A 159 -11.65 -29.94 -9.40
C SER A 159 -11.17 -29.10 -8.21
N SER A 160 -9.91 -29.25 -7.80
CA SER A 160 -9.32 -28.49 -6.68
C SER A 160 -9.28 -26.99 -6.94
N ILE A 161 -9.11 -26.56 -8.20
CA ILE A 161 -9.08 -25.13 -8.53
C ILE A 161 -10.43 -24.44 -8.30
N HIS A 162 -11.54 -25.14 -8.61
CA HIS A 162 -12.89 -24.60 -8.41
C HIS A 162 -13.23 -24.42 -6.93
N TYR A 163 -12.78 -25.34 -6.08
CA TYR A 163 -12.93 -25.21 -4.63
C TYR A 163 -12.12 -24.04 -4.08
N LEU A 164 -10.86 -23.89 -4.49
CA LEU A 164 -10.02 -22.75 -4.09
C LEU A 164 -10.57 -21.41 -4.58
N GLN A 165 -11.11 -21.36 -5.80
CA GLN A 165 -11.82 -20.19 -6.33
C GLN A 165 -13.02 -19.82 -5.45
N SER A 166 -13.83 -20.81 -5.08
CA SER A 166 -14.99 -20.59 -4.19
C SER A 166 -14.54 -20.05 -2.82
N LEU A 167 -13.50 -20.63 -2.22
CA LEU A 167 -12.94 -20.13 -0.96
C LEU A 167 -12.42 -18.70 -1.08
N ARG A 168 -11.71 -18.39 -2.17
CA ARG A 168 -11.22 -17.03 -2.46
C ARG A 168 -12.36 -16.03 -2.53
N GLU A 169 -13.44 -16.37 -3.23
CA GLU A 169 -14.63 -15.51 -3.33
C GLU A 169 -15.28 -15.25 -1.97
N PHE A 170 -15.39 -16.26 -1.11
CA PHE A 170 -15.89 -16.06 0.26
C PHE A 170 -14.98 -15.12 1.07
N VAL A 171 -13.66 -15.31 0.98
CA VAL A 171 -12.71 -14.43 1.68
C VAL A 171 -12.77 -13.00 1.14
N ASP A 172 -12.90 -12.82 -0.17
CA ASP A 172 -13.07 -11.50 -0.80
C ASP A 172 -14.35 -10.81 -0.31
N GLN A 173 -15.46 -11.55 -0.15
CA GLN A 173 -16.70 -11.00 0.42
C GLN A 173 -16.53 -10.56 1.87
N LEU A 174 -15.82 -11.34 2.69
CA LEU A 174 -15.53 -10.95 4.07
C LEU A 174 -14.69 -9.67 4.12
N ILE A 175 -13.62 -9.61 3.32
CA ILE A 175 -12.78 -8.41 3.21
C ILE A 175 -13.61 -7.19 2.80
N ALA A 176 -14.52 -7.33 1.84
CA ALA A 176 -15.32 -6.21 1.32
C ALA A 176 -16.34 -5.63 2.32
N VAL A 177 -16.77 -6.43 3.31
CA VAL A 177 -17.69 -6.00 4.37
C VAL A 177 -16.95 -5.26 5.48
N HIS A 178 -15.68 -5.58 5.71
CA HIS A 178 -14.88 -4.91 6.74
C HIS A 178 -14.47 -3.49 6.33
N PRO A 179 -14.49 -2.53 7.27
CA PRO A 179 -13.96 -1.20 7.02
C PRO A 179 -12.47 -1.26 6.71
N ALA A 180 -12.08 -0.72 5.54
CA ALA A 180 -10.68 -0.68 5.13
C ALA A 180 -9.85 0.31 5.95
N TYR A 181 -10.49 1.33 6.54
CA TYR A 181 -9.80 2.39 7.28
C TYR A 181 -10.48 2.70 8.60
N ARG A 182 -9.67 3.05 9.61
CA ARG A 182 -10.12 3.46 10.93
C ARG A 182 -9.36 4.70 11.44
N CYS A 183 -10.07 5.64 12.03
CA CYS A 183 -9.48 6.77 12.72
C CYS A 183 -8.95 6.33 14.09
N LYS A 184 -7.64 6.52 14.32
CA LYS A 184 -6.99 6.20 15.61
C LYS A 184 -7.41 7.12 16.77
N GLN A 185 -8.07 8.24 16.48
CA GLN A 185 -8.48 9.23 17.48
C GLN A 185 -9.92 9.03 17.97
N CYS A 186 -10.86 8.78 17.05
CA CYS A 186 -12.30 8.71 17.39
C CYS A 186 -12.97 7.40 16.97
N GLY A 187 -12.25 6.47 16.34
CA GLY A 187 -12.80 5.19 15.91
C GLY A 187 -13.65 5.23 14.65
N TYR A 188 -13.81 6.38 13.99
CA TYR A 188 -14.51 6.48 12.68
C TYR A 188 -13.99 5.43 11.70
N GLN A 189 -14.91 4.74 11.03
CA GLN A 189 -14.62 3.69 10.06
C GLN A 189 -15.06 4.12 8.66
N GLY A 190 -14.25 3.81 7.65
CA GLY A 190 -14.52 4.18 6.27
C GLY A 190 -13.98 3.18 5.25
N LYS A 191 -14.52 3.23 4.03
CA LYS A 191 -14.07 2.42 2.90
C LYS A 191 -12.94 3.07 2.08
N HIS A 192 -12.73 4.37 2.28
CA HIS A 192 -11.71 5.14 1.55
C HIS A 192 -10.84 5.91 2.54
N LEU A 193 -9.57 6.09 2.17
CA LEU A 193 -8.65 6.92 2.93
C LEU A 193 -9.08 8.38 2.84
N ALA A 194 -9.35 8.99 3.99
CA ALA A 194 -9.56 10.42 4.11
C ALA A 194 -8.46 11.01 4.99
N TRP A 195 -7.79 12.07 4.51
CA TRP A 195 -6.72 12.71 5.27
C TRP A 195 -7.25 13.54 6.43
N LEU A 196 -8.43 14.15 6.27
CA LEU A 196 -9.18 14.80 7.33
C LEU A 196 -10.28 13.87 7.81
N CYS A 197 -10.29 13.53 9.09
CA CYS A 197 -11.34 12.66 9.63
C CYS A 197 -12.71 13.37 9.60
N PRO A 198 -13.75 12.81 8.94
CA PRO A 198 -15.07 13.45 8.89
C PRO A 198 -15.74 13.61 10.26
N SER A 199 -15.41 12.74 11.21
CA SER A 199 -16.00 12.73 12.55
C SER A 199 -15.30 13.72 13.50
N CYS A 200 -13.99 13.53 13.77
CA CYS A 200 -13.27 14.36 14.74
C CYS A 200 -12.52 15.55 14.14
N GLN A 201 -12.55 15.72 12.81
CA GLN A 201 -11.90 16.83 12.10
C GLN A 201 -10.39 16.92 12.35
N GLN A 202 -9.75 15.78 12.66
CA GLN A 202 -8.30 15.69 12.85
C GLN A 202 -7.62 15.14 11.60
N TRP A 203 -6.49 15.75 11.23
CA TRP A 203 -5.68 15.36 10.08
C TRP A 203 -4.78 14.15 10.37
N GLY A 204 -4.56 13.30 9.37
CA GLY A 204 -3.58 12.20 9.43
C GLY A 204 -3.90 11.12 10.47
N THR A 205 -5.16 11.04 10.91
CA THR A 205 -5.59 10.10 11.95
C THR A 205 -6.21 8.82 11.42
N ILE A 206 -6.67 8.80 10.17
CA ILE A 206 -7.26 7.63 9.51
C ILE A 206 -6.14 6.78 8.94
N ARG A 207 -6.01 5.53 9.40
CA ARG A 207 -5.04 4.54 8.91
C ARG A 207 -5.78 3.31 8.36
N PRO A 208 -5.17 2.56 7.43
CA PRO A 208 -5.66 1.24 7.05
C PRO A 208 -5.87 0.34 8.28
N SER A 209 -6.95 -0.42 8.29
CA SER A 209 -7.33 -1.33 9.37
C SER A 209 -7.33 -2.75 8.81
N HIS A 210 -6.41 -3.59 9.32
CA HIS A 210 -6.23 -4.96 8.84
C HIS A 210 -6.70 -6.02 9.83
N THR A 211 -7.16 -5.59 11.01
CA THR A 211 -7.59 -6.45 12.11
C THR A 211 -9.10 -6.63 12.08
N ILE A 212 -9.54 -7.89 12.09
CA ILE A 212 -10.89 -8.26 12.48
C ILE A 212 -10.91 -8.15 14.01
N GLU A 213 -11.36 -7.01 14.54
CA GLU A 213 -11.78 -6.91 15.94
C GLU A 213 -13.26 -7.29 16.07
#